data_AF-A0A6S7H1Q4-F1
#
_entry.id   AF-A0A6S7H1Q4-F1
#
_cell.length_a   1.000
_cell.length_b   1.000
_cell.length_c   1.000
_cell.angle_alpha   90.00
_cell.angle_beta   90.00
_cell.angle_gamma   90.00
#
_symmetry.space_group_name_H-M   'P 1'
#
loop_
_entity.id
_entity.type
_entity.pdbx_description
1 polymer ?
#
loop_
_entity_poly.entity_id
_entity_poly.type
_entity_poly.pdbx_seq_one_letter_code
_entity_poly.pdbx_strand_id
1 'polypeptide(L)'
;QNEKILEKVLIEGKRLKAEFAQKNDEIDERDSGIVHAATEATEPDSGRKIVFDNFDFKQNVHHMTETHQNIDNHWVSHMFTENRVSGNHLSTVRPKNSAILDLDNGKFIPNKEEHMLQRQNYSTLVSQIIVRNIVCLHFLSQCAPQHIKHQYQSEMMKKTETVSLPLLYLLYTLFRNGKYIAAMS
;
A
#
# COMPACT_ATOMS: atom_id res chain seq x y z
N GLN A 1 -40.21 29.51 16.38
CA GLN A 1 -39.63 28.27 16.98
C GLN A 1 -38.55 27.68 16.08
N ASN A 2 -38.75 27.64 14.75
CA ASN A 2 -37.77 27.12 13.77
C ASN A 2 -36.51 27.99 13.61
N GLU A 3 -36.60 29.32 13.71
CA GLU A 3 -35.42 30.21 13.61
C GLU A 3 -34.41 30.00 14.75
N LYS A 4 -34.89 29.78 15.97
CA LYS A 4 -34.03 29.46 17.13
C LYS A 4 -33.32 28.10 17.00
N ILE A 5 -33.89 27.18 16.21
CA ILE A 5 -33.27 25.88 15.92
C ILE A 5 -32.16 26.06 14.89
N LEU A 6 -32.42 26.82 13.83
CA LEU A 6 -31.42 27.13 12.80
C LEU A 6 -30.20 27.85 13.37
N GLU A 7 -30.40 28.81 14.28
CA GLU A 7 -29.32 29.54 14.94
C GLU A 7 -28.46 28.61 15.80
N LYS A 8 -29.07 27.69 16.55
CA LYS A 8 -28.35 26.67 17.35
C LYS A 8 -27.54 25.72 16.47
N VAL A 9 -28.09 25.27 15.35
CA VAL A 9 -27.39 24.40 14.39
C VAL A 9 -26.19 25.14 13.77
N LEU A 10 -26.35 26.42 13.45
CA LEU A 10 -25.27 27.23 12.88
C LEU A 10 -24.11 27.44 13.88
N ILE A 11 -24.44 27.69 15.16
CA ILE A 11 -23.45 27.84 16.23
C ILE A 11 -22.71 26.52 16.46
N GLU A 12 -23.43 25.41 16.53
CA GLU A 12 -22.81 24.09 16.73
C GLU A 12 -21.94 23.68 15.53
N GLY A 13 -22.39 23.99 14.30
CA GLY A 13 -21.59 23.78 13.10
C GLY A 13 -20.30 24.61 13.07
N LYS A 14 -20.31 25.83 13.61
CA LYS A 14 -19.09 26.65 13.78
C LYS A 14 -18.17 26.08 14.85
N ARG A 15 -18.73 25.60 15.97
CA ARG A 15 -17.97 24.96 17.06
C ARG A 15 -17.25 23.70 16.57
N LEU A 16 -17.96 22.80 15.90
CA LEU A 16 -17.39 21.57 15.35
C LEU A 16 -16.28 21.83 14.32
N LYS A 17 -16.43 22.87 13.48
CA LYS A 17 -15.36 23.28 12.55
C LYS A 17 -14.11 23.78 13.26
N ALA A 18 -14.26 24.54 14.34
CA ALA A 18 -13.13 25.02 15.14
C ALA A 18 -12.43 23.87 15.87
N GLU A 19 -13.19 22.94 16.47
CA GLU A 19 -12.64 21.74 17.11
C GLU A 19 -11.89 20.85 16.12
N PHE A 20 -12.39 20.71 14.89
CA PHE A 20 -11.72 19.92 13.85
C PHE A 20 -10.42 20.59 13.37
N ALA A 21 -10.39 21.91 13.24
CA ALA A 21 -9.18 22.66 12.89
C ALA A 21 -8.11 22.53 13.99
N GLN A 22 -8.49 22.74 15.25
CA GLN A 22 -7.59 22.62 16.39
C GLN A 22 -7.01 21.20 16.52
N LYS A 23 -7.84 20.18 16.27
CA LYS A 23 -7.39 18.78 16.31
C LYS A 23 -6.41 18.44 15.18
N ASN A 24 -6.56 19.07 14.01
CA ASN A 24 -5.60 18.92 12.92
C ASN A 24 -4.27 19.62 13.24
N ASP A 25 -4.31 20.82 13.81
CA ASP A 25 -3.10 21.54 14.24
C ASP A 25 -2.35 20.77 15.34
N GLU A 26 -3.05 20.15 16.29
CA GLU A 26 -2.45 19.27 17.30
C GLU A 26 -1.81 18.00 16.70
N ILE A 27 -2.34 17.47 15.60
CA ILE A 27 -1.76 16.32 14.91
C ILE A 27 -0.49 16.74 14.18
N ASP A 28 -0.51 17.89 13.49
CA ASP A 28 0.65 18.45 12.78
C ASP A 28 1.80 18.80 13.77
N GLU A 29 1.49 19.31 14.96
CA GLU A 29 2.50 19.57 16.00
C GLU A 29 3.08 18.28 16.61
N ARG A 30 2.28 17.23 16.79
CA ARG A 30 2.78 15.93 17.28
C ARG A 30 3.66 15.25 16.24
N ASP A 31 3.29 15.28 14.98
CA ASP A 31 4.10 14.72 13.89
C ASP A 31 5.43 15.45 13.74
N SER A 32 5.44 16.78 13.90
CA SER A 32 6.67 17.58 13.89
C SER A 32 7.58 17.34 15.11
N GLY A 33 7.02 17.06 16.29
CA GLY A 33 7.79 16.63 17.47
C GLY A 33 8.43 15.25 17.34
N ILE A 34 7.77 14.31 16.65
CA ILE A 34 8.29 12.95 16.41
C ILE A 34 9.49 12.96 15.44
N VAL A 35 9.46 13.79 14.40
CA VAL A 35 10.58 13.89 13.44
C VAL A 35 11.85 14.50 14.05
N HIS A 36 11.75 15.38 15.05
CA HIS A 36 12.94 15.94 15.70
C HIS A 36 13.63 14.97 16.66
N ALA A 37 12.88 14.07 17.31
CA ALA A 37 13.44 13.05 18.22
C ALA A 37 14.15 11.90 17.48
N ALA A 38 13.92 11.74 16.17
CA ALA A 38 14.48 10.66 15.35
C ALA A 38 15.81 11.03 14.63
N THR A 39 16.51 12.07 15.09
CA THR A 39 17.72 12.58 14.41
C THR A 39 19.01 11.82 14.80
N GLU A 40 18.95 10.84 15.68
CA GLU A 40 20.05 9.89 15.92
C GLU A 40 19.57 8.46 15.67
N ALA A 41 19.47 8.09 14.39
CA ALA A 41 19.29 6.70 13.98
C ALA A 41 20.15 6.38 12.77
N THR A 42 20.88 5.29 12.92
CA THR A 42 21.52 4.42 11.92
C THR A 42 20.73 4.36 10.61
N GLU A 43 21.40 4.07 9.48
CA GLU A 43 20.81 3.96 8.13
C GLU A 43 19.31 3.60 8.16
N PRO A 44 18.46 4.45 7.57
CA PRO A 44 17.07 4.44 7.93
C PRO A 44 16.46 3.14 7.43
N ASP A 45 15.98 2.31 8.38
CA ASP A 45 15.41 0.99 8.12
C ASP A 45 14.44 1.10 6.95
N SER A 46 14.50 0.14 6.02
CA SER A 46 13.64 0.16 4.84
C SER A 46 12.17 0.07 5.21
N GLY A 47 11.87 -0.19 6.48
CA GLY A 47 10.55 -0.16 7.06
C GLY A 47 9.81 -1.44 6.71
N ARG A 48 8.69 -1.66 7.39
CA ARG A 48 7.81 -2.78 7.11
C ARG A 48 6.41 -2.24 6.88
N LYS A 49 5.75 -2.77 5.86
CA LYS A 49 4.38 -2.39 5.50
C LYS A 49 3.41 -3.47 5.96
N ILE A 50 2.26 -3.03 6.46
CA ILE A 50 1.12 -3.92 6.68
C ILE A 50 0.36 -4.02 5.36
N VAL A 51 0.18 -5.24 4.88
CA VAL A 51 -0.56 -5.55 3.66
C VAL A 51 -1.82 -6.30 4.05
N PHE A 52 -2.95 -5.81 3.54
CA PHE A 52 -4.23 -6.48 3.64
C PHE A 52 -4.59 -7.01 2.25
N ASP A 53 -5.02 -8.26 2.19
CA ASP A 53 -5.52 -8.85 0.95
C ASP A 53 -6.81 -9.62 1.24
N ASN A 54 -7.77 -9.54 0.33
CA ASN A 54 -9.07 -10.20 0.48
C ASN A 54 -8.94 -11.65 0.03
N PHE A 55 -9.38 -12.57 0.89
CA PHE A 55 -9.45 -13.99 0.60
C PHE A 55 -10.91 -14.43 0.61
N ASP A 56 -11.50 -14.42 -0.58
CA ASP A 56 -12.89 -14.80 -0.80
C ASP A 56 -12.96 -16.21 -1.37
N PHE A 57 -13.75 -17.08 -0.76
CA PHE A 57 -14.01 -18.41 -1.32
C PHE A 57 -15.45 -18.86 -1.12
N LYS A 58 -15.96 -19.53 -2.16
CA LYS A 58 -17.32 -20.05 -2.21
C LYS A 58 -17.30 -21.56 -2.01
N GLN A 59 -18.01 -22.01 -0.99
CA GLN A 59 -18.29 -23.42 -0.78
C GLN A 59 -19.66 -23.74 -1.34
N ASN A 60 -19.67 -24.42 -2.49
CA ASN A 60 -20.91 -24.90 -3.09
C ASN A 60 -21.35 -26.21 -2.43
N VAL A 61 -22.64 -26.30 -2.12
CA VAL A 61 -23.26 -27.52 -1.61
C VAL A 61 -23.86 -28.33 -2.76
N HIS A 62 -23.76 -29.66 -2.70
CA HIS A 62 -24.27 -30.53 -3.77
C HIS A 62 -25.79 -30.47 -3.91
N HIS A 63 -26.50 -30.36 -2.77
CA HIS A 63 -27.94 -30.15 -2.73
C HIS A 63 -28.22 -28.94 -1.86
N MET A 64 -28.78 -27.91 -2.48
CA MET A 64 -29.14 -26.67 -1.82
C MET A 64 -30.52 -26.83 -1.19
N THR A 65 -30.60 -26.73 0.14
CA THR A 65 -31.87 -26.69 0.88
C THR A 65 -32.03 -25.33 1.53
N GLU A 66 -33.24 -24.94 1.90
CA GLU A 66 -33.49 -23.67 2.60
C GLU A 66 -32.60 -23.47 3.84
N THR A 67 -32.28 -24.57 4.53
CA THR A 67 -31.41 -24.58 5.72
C THR A 67 -29.92 -24.78 5.43
N HIS A 68 -29.55 -25.18 4.21
CA HIS A 68 -28.17 -25.47 3.82
C HIS A 68 -27.89 -24.90 2.43
N GLN A 69 -27.45 -23.64 2.43
CA GLN A 69 -27.14 -22.85 1.23
C GLN A 69 -25.64 -22.86 0.95
N ASN A 70 -25.26 -22.42 -0.25
CA ASN A 70 -23.85 -22.13 -0.56
C ASN A 70 -23.31 -21.08 0.42
N ILE A 71 -22.10 -21.31 0.91
CA ILE A 71 -21.45 -20.40 1.86
C ILE A 71 -20.43 -19.56 1.08
N ASP A 72 -20.53 -18.24 1.20
CA ASP A 72 -19.53 -17.30 0.70
C ASP A 72 -18.74 -16.79 1.91
N ASN A 73 -17.47 -17.17 1.99
CA ASN A 73 -16.59 -16.77 3.08
C ASN A 73 -15.71 -15.62 2.62
N HIS A 74 -15.83 -14.48 3.31
CA HIS A 74 -15.04 -13.28 3.07
C HIS A 74 -14.01 -13.12 4.19
N TRP A 75 -12.78 -13.50 3.93
CA TRP A 75 -11.68 -13.34 4.88
C TRP A 75 -10.72 -12.25 4.43
N VAL A 76 -9.97 -11.69 5.36
CA VAL A 76 -8.90 -10.73 5.07
C VAL A 76 -7.60 -11.28 5.64
N SER A 77 -6.62 -11.48 4.77
CA SER A 77 -5.27 -11.82 5.17
C SER A 77 -4.53 -10.56 5.61
N HIS A 78 -3.79 -10.68 6.71
CA HIS A 78 -3.06 -9.57 7.33
C HIS A 78 -1.58 -9.95 7.40
N MET A 79 -0.77 -9.33 6.56
CA MET A 79 0.65 -9.66 6.42
C MET A 79 1.52 -8.47 6.78
N PHE A 80 2.56 -8.73 7.58
CA PHE A 80 3.63 -7.79 7.82
C PHE A 80 4.77 -8.08 6.85
N THR A 81 5.04 -7.15 5.94
CA THR A 81 5.90 -7.36 4.77
C THR A 81 7.07 -6.41 4.80
N GLU A 82 8.28 -6.91 4.59
CA GLU A 82 9.46 -6.06 4.45
C GLU A 82 9.33 -5.12 3.24
N ASN A 83 9.58 -3.83 3.43
CA ASN A 83 9.62 -2.89 2.34
C ASN A 83 11.03 -2.88 1.72
N ARG A 84 11.16 -3.35 0.47
CA ARG A 84 12.44 -3.48 -0.24
C ARG A 84 12.98 -2.17 -0.79
N VAL A 85 12.11 -1.18 -0.99
CA VAL A 85 12.48 0.12 -1.55
C VAL A 85 12.03 1.18 -0.58
N SER A 86 12.99 1.72 0.16
CA SER A 86 12.71 2.77 1.13
C SER A 86 12.38 4.09 0.44
N GLY A 87 11.32 4.75 0.89
CA GLY A 87 10.97 6.12 0.52
C GLY A 87 11.75 7.18 1.29
N ASN A 88 12.71 6.80 2.15
CA ASN A 88 13.44 7.74 3.03
C ASN A 88 14.29 8.76 2.26
N HIS A 89 14.55 8.52 0.98
CA HIS A 89 15.24 9.45 0.08
C HIS A 89 14.28 10.50 -0.55
N LEU A 90 12.97 10.36 -0.35
CA LEU A 90 11.99 11.31 -0.83
C LEU A 90 11.97 12.54 0.08
N SER A 91 11.73 13.72 -0.49
CA SER A 91 11.69 14.96 0.26
C SER A 91 10.51 15.00 1.23
N THR A 92 10.77 15.33 2.49
CA THR A 92 9.72 15.63 3.49
C THR A 92 9.02 16.96 3.23
N VAL A 93 9.47 17.72 2.22
CA VAL A 93 8.87 19.01 1.85
C VAL A 93 7.45 18.78 1.34
N ARG A 94 6.48 19.45 1.99
CA ARG A 94 5.06 19.41 1.59
C ARG A 94 4.95 19.81 0.11
N PRO A 95 4.17 19.07 -0.71
CA PRO A 95 4.02 19.41 -2.12
C PRO A 95 3.50 20.85 -2.28
N LYS A 96 4.10 21.59 -3.22
CA LYS A 96 3.80 23.01 -3.47
C LYS A 96 2.32 23.27 -3.81
N ASN A 97 1.61 22.26 -4.29
CA ASN A 97 0.17 22.31 -4.56
C ASN A 97 -0.52 21.56 -3.41
N SER A 98 -0.98 22.31 -2.42
CA SER A 98 -1.53 21.81 -1.17
C SER A 98 -2.91 21.15 -1.33
N ALA A 99 -3.60 21.35 -2.45
CA ALA A 99 -4.86 20.67 -2.74
C ALA A 99 -4.81 19.97 -4.11
N ILE A 100 -5.25 18.71 -4.14
CA ILE A 100 -5.58 17.97 -5.37
C ILE A 100 -6.56 18.78 -6.24
N LEU A 101 -7.40 19.61 -5.59
CA LEU A 101 -8.37 20.50 -6.24
C LEU A 101 -7.74 21.65 -7.02
N ASP A 102 -6.50 22.04 -6.70
CA ASP A 102 -5.78 23.12 -7.38
C ASP A 102 -4.90 22.59 -8.53
N LEU A 103 -4.83 21.27 -8.69
CA LEU A 103 -4.06 20.63 -9.75
C LEU A 103 -4.91 20.55 -11.02
N ASP A 104 -4.39 21.07 -12.13
CA ASP A 104 -5.01 20.82 -13.45
C ASP A 104 -5.05 19.32 -13.74
N ASN A 105 -6.20 18.83 -14.22
CA ASN A 105 -6.41 17.43 -14.58
C ASN A 105 -5.38 16.96 -15.63
N GLY A 106 -4.93 17.86 -16.50
CA GLY A 106 -3.91 17.60 -17.50
C GLY A 106 -2.55 17.18 -16.92
N LYS A 107 -2.23 17.49 -15.67
CA LYS A 107 -0.98 17.07 -15.00
C LYS A 107 -0.97 15.59 -14.62
N PHE A 108 -2.13 14.94 -14.54
CA PHE A 108 -2.22 13.50 -14.31
C PHE A 108 -2.23 12.69 -15.61
N ILE A 109 -2.33 13.37 -16.76
CA ILE A 109 -2.26 12.72 -18.05
C ILE A 109 -0.77 12.62 -18.43
N PRO A 110 -0.33 11.45 -18.94
CA PRO A 110 1.05 11.32 -19.39
C PRO A 110 1.39 12.37 -20.43
N ASN A 111 2.53 13.01 -20.25
CA ASN A 111 3.03 13.96 -21.23
C ASN A 111 3.60 13.22 -22.46
N LYS A 112 3.98 13.97 -23.50
CA LYS A 112 4.49 13.39 -24.75
C LYS A 112 5.72 12.51 -24.54
N GLU A 113 6.62 12.88 -23.63
CA GLU A 113 7.84 12.12 -23.34
C GLU A 113 7.52 10.82 -22.62
N GLU A 114 6.62 10.88 -21.63
CA GLU A 114 6.11 9.69 -20.93
C GLU A 114 5.40 8.73 -21.88
N HIS A 115 4.61 9.24 -22.83
CA HIS A 115 4.01 8.42 -23.87
C HIS A 115 5.04 7.75 -24.79
N MET A 116 6.13 8.44 -25.14
CA MET A 116 7.22 7.85 -25.93
C MET A 116 7.94 6.75 -25.14
N LEU A 117 8.23 6.99 -23.86
CA LEU A 117 8.85 5.99 -22.98
C LEU A 117 7.94 4.77 -22.80
N GLN A 118 6.65 4.99 -22.59
CA GLN A 118 5.66 3.93 -22.48
C GLN A 118 5.59 3.10 -23.76
N ARG A 119 5.65 3.73 -24.93
CA ARG A 119 5.70 3.03 -26.22
C ARG A 119 6.95 2.16 -26.36
N GLN A 120 8.12 2.66 -25.92
CA GLN A 120 9.36 1.88 -25.95
C GLN A 120 9.29 0.66 -25.02
N ASN A 121 8.71 0.83 -23.83
CA ASN A 121 8.45 -0.27 -22.89
C ASN A 121 7.54 -1.33 -23.52
N TYR A 122 6.43 -0.92 -24.14
CA TYR A 122 5.55 -1.86 -24.85
C TYR A 122 6.24 -2.56 -26.02
N SER A 123 7.04 -1.84 -26.82
CA SER A 123 7.79 -2.45 -27.92
C SER A 123 8.72 -3.56 -27.40
N THR A 124 9.34 -3.35 -26.23
CA THR A 124 10.21 -4.35 -25.58
C THR A 124 9.39 -5.58 -25.17
N LEU A 125 8.25 -5.38 -24.48
CA LEU A 125 7.37 -6.48 -24.06
C LEU A 125 6.82 -7.28 -25.23
N VAL A 126 6.36 -6.61 -26.28
CA VAL A 126 5.85 -7.27 -27.49
C VAL A 126 6.95 -8.07 -28.17
N SER A 127 8.17 -7.53 -28.27
CA SER A 127 9.32 -8.24 -28.82
C SER A 127 9.61 -9.53 -28.04
N GLN A 128 9.55 -9.49 -26.70
CA GLN A 128 9.71 -10.67 -25.85
C GLN A 128 8.63 -11.73 -26.12
N ILE A 129 7.36 -11.31 -26.21
CA ILE A 129 6.23 -12.20 -26.48
C ILE A 129 6.40 -12.87 -27.84
N ILE A 130 6.74 -12.10 -28.88
CA ILE A 130 6.92 -12.61 -30.24
C ILE A 130 8.02 -13.68 -30.27
N VAL A 131 9.20 -13.38 -29.71
CA VAL A 131 10.34 -14.31 -29.72
C VAL A 131 10.09 -15.55 -28.86
N ARG A 132 9.36 -15.42 -27.74
CA ARG A 132 9.05 -16.53 -26.85
C ARG A 132 8.01 -17.49 -27.42
N ASN A 133 7.03 -16.97 -28.18
CA ASN A 133 5.90 -17.78 -28.67
C ASN A 133 6.08 -18.24 -30.13
N ILE A 134 6.81 -17.50 -30.95
CA ILE A 134 7.02 -17.85 -32.37
C ILE A 134 8.37 -18.56 -32.52
N VAL A 135 8.31 -19.89 -32.64
CA VAL A 135 9.50 -20.77 -32.69
C VAL A 135 10.48 -20.37 -33.80
N CYS A 136 9.98 -19.96 -34.98
CA CYS A 136 10.85 -19.55 -36.09
C CYS A 136 11.59 -18.22 -35.85
N LEU A 137 11.18 -17.43 -34.85
CA LEU A 137 11.84 -16.19 -34.46
C LEU A 137 12.71 -16.33 -33.20
N HIS A 138 12.85 -17.55 -32.67
CA HIS A 138 13.62 -17.80 -31.45
C HIS A 138 15.10 -17.43 -31.57
N PHE A 139 15.66 -17.46 -32.79
CA PHE A 139 17.03 -17.04 -33.05
C PHE A 139 17.29 -15.56 -32.68
N LEU A 140 16.25 -14.72 -32.61
CA LEU A 140 16.34 -13.32 -32.20
C LEU A 140 16.31 -13.12 -30.68
N SER A 141 16.21 -14.19 -29.89
CA SER A 141 16.21 -14.12 -28.41
C SER A 141 17.45 -13.48 -27.82
N GLN A 142 18.59 -13.60 -28.49
CA GLN A 142 19.83 -12.95 -28.07
C GLN A 142 19.79 -11.43 -28.26
N CYS A 143 18.97 -10.93 -29.18
CA CYS A 143 18.84 -9.51 -29.49
C CYS A 143 17.67 -8.84 -28.74
N ALA A 144 16.68 -9.62 -28.29
CA ALA A 144 15.54 -9.11 -27.55
C ALA A 144 15.92 -8.81 -26.09
N PRO A 145 15.68 -7.60 -25.56
CA PRO A 145 15.92 -7.31 -24.16
C PRO A 145 15.06 -8.23 -23.27
N GLN A 146 15.68 -8.95 -22.35
CA GLN A 146 14.96 -9.89 -21.47
C GLN A 146 14.09 -9.17 -20.43
N HIS A 147 14.51 -8.00 -19.96
CA HIS A 147 13.81 -7.20 -18.95
C HIS A 147 13.91 -5.71 -19.26
N ILE A 148 12.85 -4.97 -18.96
CA ILE A 148 12.90 -3.50 -18.91
C ILE A 148 13.68 -3.13 -17.65
N LYS A 149 14.78 -2.40 -17.81
CA LYS A 149 15.63 -1.99 -16.69
C LYS A 149 14.87 -1.01 -15.80
N HIS A 150 14.83 -1.31 -14.51
CA HIS A 150 14.25 -0.43 -13.49
C HIS A 150 15.28 -0.15 -12.40
N GLN A 151 15.28 1.08 -11.86
CA GLN A 151 16.25 1.54 -10.86
C GLN A 151 16.32 0.65 -9.60
N TYR A 152 15.18 0.08 -9.19
CA TYR A 152 15.08 -0.79 -8.01
C TYR A 152 14.98 -2.28 -8.36
N GLN A 153 15.35 -2.67 -9.59
CA GLN A 153 15.22 -4.06 -10.03
C GLN A 153 16.02 -5.03 -9.15
N SER A 154 17.23 -4.66 -8.74
CA SER A 154 18.06 -5.48 -7.85
C SER A 154 17.39 -5.79 -6.51
N GLU A 155 16.72 -4.79 -5.93
CA GLU A 155 16.03 -4.93 -4.65
C GLU A 155 14.70 -5.68 -4.79
N MET A 156 13.93 -5.39 -5.85
CA MET A 156 12.65 -6.03 -6.11
C MET A 156 12.76 -7.49 -6.56
N MET A 157 13.92 -7.93 -7.07
CA MET A 157 14.16 -9.34 -7.42
C MET A 157 14.42 -10.23 -6.19
N LYS A 158 14.75 -9.64 -5.03
CA LYS A 158 15.00 -10.41 -3.80
C LYS A 158 13.67 -10.94 -3.26
N LYS A 159 13.69 -12.18 -2.74
CA LYS A 159 12.51 -12.79 -2.09
C LYS A 159 12.09 -11.92 -0.90
N THR A 160 10.84 -11.48 -0.86
CA THR A 160 10.32 -10.67 0.26
C THR A 160 10.04 -11.52 1.48
N GLU A 161 10.44 -11.05 2.65
CA GLU A 161 10.07 -11.66 3.93
C GLU A 161 8.71 -11.12 4.39
N THR A 162 7.80 -12.06 4.69
CA THR A 162 6.43 -11.78 5.10
C THR A 162 6.07 -12.62 6.31
N VAL A 163 5.50 -11.99 7.33
CA VAL A 163 5.03 -12.67 8.55
C VAL A 163 3.54 -12.39 8.75
N SER A 164 2.77 -13.44 9.04
CA SER A 164 1.36 -13.31 9.36
C SER A 164 1.17 -12.54 10.68
N LEU A 165 0.37 -11.47 10.66
CA LEU A 165 0.09 -10.63 11.84
C LEU A 165 -0.58 -11.41 12.99
N PRO A 166 -1.61 -12.24 12.74
CA PRO A 166 -2.18 -13.11 13.78
C PRO A 166 -1.13 -14.01 14.45
N LEU A 167 -0.21 -14.56 13.66
CA LEU A 167 0.86 -15.39 14.19
C LEU A 167 1.83 -14.55 15.05
N LEU A 168 2.25 -13.39 14.56
CA LEU A 168 3.11 -12.47 15.32
C LEU A 168 2.47 -12.05 16.66
N TYR A 169 1.17 -11.78 16.68
CA TYR A 169 0.43 -11.45 17.90
C TYR A 169 0.35 -12.65 18.87
N LEU A 170 0.12 -13.85 18.36
CA LEU A 170 0.12 -15.07 19.17
C LEU A 170 1.50 -15.31 19.81
N LEU A 171 2.58 -15.19 19.02
CA LEU A 171 3.95 -15.30 19.53
C LEU A 171 4.23 -14.21 20.58
N TYR A 172 3.84 -12.96 20.33
CA TYR A 172 4.01 -11.88 21.30
C TYR A 172 3.27 -12.15 22.62
N THR A 173 2.02 -12.60 22.56
CA THR A 173 1.22 -12.90 23.76
C THR A 173 1.76 -14.11 24.52
N LEU A 174 2.19 -15.16 23.83
CA LEU A 174 2.83 -16.32 24.45
C LEU A 174 4.15 -15.94 25.14
N PHE A 175 4.94 -15.05 24.53
CA PHE A 175 6.22 -14.57 25.08
C PHE A 175 5.99 -13.69 26.31
N ARG A 176 5.07 -12.72 26.22
CA ARG A 176 4.70 -11.83 27.33
C ARG A 176 4.12 -12.59 28.52
N ASN A 177 3.41 -13.68 28.27
CA ASN A 177 2.80 -14.50 29.32
C ASN A 177 3.73 -15.60 29.85
N GLY A 178 5.01 -15.66 29.44
CA GLY A 178 5.99 -16.63 29.93
C GLY A 178 5.70 -18.09 29.55
N LYS A 179 4.78 -18.34 28.61
CA LYS A 179 4.32 -19.70 28.24
C LYS A 179 5.20 -20.39 27.19
N TYR A 180 6.21 -19.71 26.65
CA TYR A 180 7.08 -20.27 25.61
C TYR A 180 7.92 -21.47 26.05
N ILE A 181 8.33 -21.49 27.32
CA ILE A 181 9.20 -22.56 27.84
C ILE A 181 8.44 -23.90 27.92
N ALA A 182 7.10 -23.88 27.94
CA ALA A 182 6.28 -25.09 28.04
C ALA A 182 5.91 -25.73 26.68
N ALA A 183 6.14 -25.06 25.55
CA ALA A 183 5.75 -25.56 24.22
C ALA A 183 6.92 -26.21 23.45
N MET A 184 8.15 -26.16 23.98
CA MET A 184 9.34 -26.80 23.41
C MET A 184 9.95 -27.89 24.32
N SER A 185 9.24 -28.26 25.41
CA SER A 185 9.54 -29.43 26.24
C SER A 185 8.49 -30.51 26.00
#